data_AF-A0A9Q0ZSL4-F1
#
_entry.id   AF-A0A9Q0ZSL4-F1
#
_cell.length_a   1.000
_cell.length_b   1.000
_cell.length_c   1.000
_cell.angle_alpha   90.00
_cell.angle_beta   90.00
_cell.angle_gamma   90.00
#
_symmetry.space_group_name_H-M   'P 1'
#
loop_
_entity.id
_entity.type
_entity.pdbx_description
1 polymer ?
#
loop_
_entity_poly.entity_id
_entity_poly.type
_entity_poly.pdbx_seq_one_letter_code
_entity_poly.pdbx_strand_id
1 'polypeptide(L)'
;MRRGIPSLRSLGLVKKSAISNKIYSISLRFHSNSPPSLLEKYKNLVEQGKLQNDPYQERVAFELEKLLSRLQQYERDMEDYHVKLAEWEEKREEERLKLLVKEAKEKQETGGGGIWMSMNKQRDRILEKFAIFGKKGAEIQPGVGRWVSYLNRERKLNSLVGRRPVVPPAPKGLYIYGNVGSGKTMLMDMFYSATEGMVKHRRRFHFHEAMLNINAHMHKIWKNQVHGKSLQSNISSWIENLPFDMKVKEWLAAEERYKQDVQMKNILLAVADEFLIDQQADERGASILCFDEIQTVDVFAIVALSGILSRLLSTGTVLVATSNRAPRELNQDGMQRDIFQKLVSKLEEHCEIILIGSEIDYRRFIAQRSNDQVNYFWPLESSTLKQFEKMWCQVTNQLGGQITSETIPVMFGRVLDVPESCNGVAKFTFEYLCGRTVGAADYIALAKHYHTVFISDIPLMSMEIRDKARRFITLIDELYNHHCCLFCSAASSIDDLFQGTEEGTLFDLER
;
A
#
# COMPACT_ATOMS: atom_id res chain seq x y z
N MET A 1 37.74 23.19 -40.82
CA MET A 1 36.79 22.06 -40.96
C MET A 1 35.78 22.12 -39.82
N ARG A 2 34.53 22.53 -40.10
CA ARG A 2 33.42 22.51 -39.14
C ARG A 2 33.01 21.04 -38.93
N ARG A 3 33.43 20.42 -37.83
CA ARG A 3 32.86 19.13 -37.39
C ARG A 3 31.55 19.42 -36.66
N GLY A 4 30.43 19.11 -37.30
CA GLY A 4 29.10 19.22 -36.71
C GLY A 4 28.98 18.30 -35.50
N ILE A 5 28.40 18.83 -34.42
CA ILE A 5 28.06 18.08 -33.21
C ILE A 5 26.98 17.06 -33.60
N PRO A 6 27.11 15.77 -33.22
CA PRO A 6 26.06 14.78 -33.46
C PRO A 6 24.76 15.22 -32.79
N SER A 7 23.61 15.05 -33.45
CA SER A 7 22.32 15.38 -32.85
C SER A 7 22.11 14.57 -31.56
N LEU A 8 21.38 15.11 -30.58
CA LEU A 8 21.08 14.42 -29.30
C LEU A 8 20.45 13.02 -29.51
N ARG A 9 19.85 12.75 -30.68
CA ARG A 9 19.34 11.43 -31.11
C ARG A 9 20.42 10.38 -31.37
N SER A 10 21.63 10.78 -31.73
CA SER A 10 22.75 9.88 -32.06
C SER A 10 23.56 9.39 -30.85
N LEU A 11 23.26 9.91 -29.65
CA LEU A 11 23.91 9.55 -28.39
C LEU A 11 23.17 8.46 -27.58
N GLY A 12 22.15 7.81 -28.17
CA GLY A 12 21.41 6.72 -27.50
C GLY A 12 20.60 7.15 -26.26
N LEU A 13 20.37 8.45 -26.09
CA LEU A 13 19.79 9.12 -24.92
C LEU A 13 18.26 9.02 -24.80
N VAL A 14 17.59 8.46 -25.81
CA VAL A 14 16.16 8.13 -25.76
C VAL A 14 16.08 6.63 -26.02
N LYS A 15 15.76 5.84 -24.98
CA LYS A 15 15.23 4.50 -25.24
C LYS A 15 13.99 4.73 -26.09
N LYS A 16 13.96 4.20 -27.31
CA LYS A 16 12.68 3.81 -27.89
C LYS A 16 12.03 2.91 -26.84
N SER A 17 11.01 3.39 -26.13
CA SER A 17 9.88 2.50 -25.98
C SER A 17 9.48 2.21 -27.41
N ALA A 18 9.67 0.96 -27.83
CA ALA A 18 9.08 0.52 -29.07
C ALA A 18 7.57 0.68 -28.85
N ILE A 19 7.02 1.82 -29.25
CA ILE A 19 5.59 1.99 -29.44
C ILE A 19 5.28 1.04 -30.59
N SER A 20 4.98 -0.20 -30.23
CA SER A 20 4.25 -1.09 -31.09
C SER A 20 2.90 -0.41 -31.29
N ASN A 21 2.74 0.23 -32.44
CA ASN A 21 1.44 0.47 -33.02
C ASN A 21 0.81 -0.90 -33.32
N LYS A 22 0.40 -1.62 -32.28
CA LYS A 22 -0.69 -2.57 -32.41
C LYS A 22 -1.95 -1.73 -32.31
N ILE A 23 -2.44 -1.37 -33.50
CA ILE A 23 -3.85 -1.13 -33.73
C ILE A 23 -4.56 -2.39 -33.23
N TYR A 24 -4.96 -2.41 -31.96
CA TYR A 24 -5.94 -3.37 -31.50
C TYR A 24 -7.28 -2.87 -31.98
N SER A 25 -7.63 -3.27 -33.21
CA SER A 25 -9.02 -3.43 -33.59
C SER A 25 -9.62 -4.55 -32.73
N ILE A 26 -9.95 -4.25 -31.48
CA ILE A 26 -10.91 -5.08 -30.75
C ILE A 26 -12.25 -4.67 -31.33
N SER A 27 -12.69 -5.44 -32.33
CA SER A 27 -14.09 -5.47 -32.71
C SER A 27 -14.90 -5.70 -31.43
N LEU A 28 -15.64 -4.67 -31.01
CA LEU A 28 -16.77 -4.78 -30.12
C LEU A 28 -17.73 -5.80 -30.73
N ARG A 29 -17.54 -7.08 -30.42
CA ARG A 29 -18.62 -8.05 -30.48
C ARG A 29 -19.54 -7.67 -29.33
N PHE A 30 -20.49 -6.79 -29.62
CA PHE A 30 -21.73 -6.69 -28.88
C PHE A 30 -22.40 -8.07 -28.93
N HIS A 31 -22.05 -8.95 -27.99
CA HIS A 31 -22.98 -9.97 -27.54
C HIS A 31 -23.84 -9.30 -26.47
N SER A 32 -25.13 -9.25 -26.76
CA SER A 32 -26.20 -8.79 -25.90
C SER A 32 -26.27 -9.65 -24.63
N ASN A 33 -25.48 -9.30 -23.61
CA ASN A 33 -25.71 -9.58 -22.19
C ASN A 33 -24.65 -8.76 -21.41
N SER A 34 -24.98 -7.52 -21.06
CA SER A 34 -24.19 -6.77 -20.09
C SER A 34 -24.13 -7.55 -18.78
N PRO A 35 -22.95 -7.68 -18.13
CA PRO A 35 -22.88 -8.32 -16.83
C PRO A 35 -23.83 -7.61 -15.85
N PRO A 36 -24.50 -8.36 -14.94
CA PRO A 36 -25.47 -7.78 -14.03
C PRO A 36 -24.81 -6.69 -13.17
N SER A 37 -25.56 -5.63 -12.91
CA SER A 37 -25.10 -4.50 -12.09
C SER A 37 -24.75 -4.95 -10.67
N LEU A 38 -23.97 -4.16 -9.92
CA LEU A 38 -23.58 -4.55 -8.56
C LEU A 38 -24.83 -4.68 -7.66
N LEU A 39 -25.77 -3.73 -7.77
CA LEU A 39 -27.05 -3.80 -7.07
C LEU A 39 -27.90 -5.00 -7.53
N GLU A 40 -27.92 -5.31 -8.83
CA GLU A 40 -28.61 -6.50 -9.35
C GLU A 40 -27.99 -7.79 -8.80
N LYS A 41 -26.66 -7.90 -8.74
CA LYS A 41 -25.96 -9.03 -8.13
C LYS A 41 -26.34 -9.19 -6.66
N TYR A 42 -26.38 -8.10 -5.91
CA TYR A 42 -26.82 -8.11 -4.52
C TYR A 42 -28.28 -8.58 -4.40
N LYS A 43 -29.20 -8.01 -5.20
CA LYS A 43 -30.63 -8.40 -5.22
C LYS A 43 -30.82 -9.86 -5.59
N ASN A 44 -30.09 -10.36 -6.59
CA ASN A 44 -30.11 -11.77 -6.97
C ASN A 44 -29.69 -12.70 -5.83
N LEU A 45 -28.73 -12.29 -4.98
CA LEU A 45 -28.32 -13.09 -3.82
C LEU A 45 -29.38 -13.08 -2.71
N VAL A 46 -30.09 -11.97 -2.55
CA VAL A 46 -31.26 -11.88 -1.66
C VAL A 46 -32.40 -12.77 -2.19
N GLU A 47 -32.69 -12.72 -3.48
CA GLU A 47 -33.73 -13.55 -4.13
C GLU A 47 -33.41 -15.06 -4.08
N GLN A 48 -32.13 -15.43 -4.21
CA GLN A 48 -31.66 -16.81 -4.01
C GLN A 48 -31.71 -17.26 -2.54
N GLY A 49 -32.10 -16.37 -1.62
CA GLY A 49 -32.14 -16.62 -0.19
C GLY A 49 -30.77 -16.80 0.45
N LYS A 50 -29.66 -16.49 -0.25
CA LYS A 50 -28.30 -16.55 0.31
C LYS A 50 -28.04 -15.40 1.26
N LEU A 51 -28.66 -14.26 1.02
CA LEU A 51 -28.64 -13.08 1.88
C LEU A 51 -30.04 -12.74 2.35
N GLN A 52 -30.13 -12.08 3.50
CA GLN A 52 -31.35 -11.44 3.95
C GLN A 52 -31.43 -10.04 3.34
N ASN A 53 -32.65 -9.54 3.09
CA ASN A 53 -32.81 -8.15 2.65
C ASN A 53 -32.41 -7.20 3.78
N ASP A 54 -31.35 -6.44 3.55
CA ASP A 54 -30.83 -5.42 4.45
C ASP A 54 -30.72 -4.06 3.73
N PRO A 55 -31.50 -3.04 4.15
CA PRO A 55 -31.47 -1.71 3.56
C PRO A 55 -30.11 -1.01 3.67
N TYR A 56 -29.33 -1.29 4.72
CA TYR A 56 -28.01 -0.69 4.87
C TYR A 56 -27.03 -1.26 3.84
N GLN A 57 -27.03 -2.58 3.64
CA GLN A 57 -26.24 -3.21 2.59
C GLN A 57 -26.68 -2.75 1.19
N GLU A 58 -27.99 -2.64 0.93
CA GLU A 58 -28.50 -2.13 -0.36
C GLU A 58 -28.03 -0.71 -0.63
N ARG A 59 -28.04 0.16 0.40
CA ARG A 59 -27.52 1.53 0.29
C ARG A 59 -26.03 1.56 -0.03
N VAL A 60 -25.22 0.74 0.64
CA VAL A 60 -23.77 0.67 0.35
C VAL A 60 -23.53 0.15 -1.07
N ALA A 61 -24.23 -0.90 -1.48
CA ALA A 61 -24.16 -1.44 -2.84
C ALA A 61 -24.50 -0.37 -3.89
N PHE A 62 -25.53 0.43 -3.65
CA PHE A 62 -25.91 1.54 -4.53
C PHE A 62 -24.83 2.64 -4.62
N GLU A 63 -24.22 3.05 -3.51
CA GLU A 63 -23.14 4.04 -3.54
C GLU A 63 -21.85 3.50 -4.19
N LEU A 64 -21.55 2.21 -4.02
CA LEU A 64 -20.48 1.53 -4.74
C LEU A 64 -20.73 1.51 -6.27
N GLU A 65 -21.97 1.31 -6.71
CA GLU A 65 -22.34 1.35 -8.13
C GLU A 65 -22.22 2.75 -8.73
N LYS A 66 -22.61 3.80 -7.99
CA LYS A 66 -22.34 5.19 -8.37
C LYS A 66 -20.85 5.47 -8.48
N LEU A 67 -20.05 4.95 -7.55
CA LEU A 67 -18.59 5.08 -7.64
C LEU A 67 -18.04 4.40 -8.90
N LEU A 68 -18.47 3.17 -9.22
CA LEU A 68 -18.07 2.48 -10.45
C LEU A 68 -18.37 3.35 -11.69
N SER A 69 -19.55 3.94 -11.77
CA SER A 69 -19.92 4.83 -12.89
C SER A 69 -18.98 6.03 -13.02
N ARG A 70 -18.63 6.68 -11.89
CA ARG A 70 -17.70 7.82 -11.87
C ARG A 70 -16.28 7.41 -12.25
N LEU A 71 -15.85 6.25 -11.78
CA LEU A 71 -14.51 5.69 -12.07
C LEU A 71 -14.31 5.42 -13.56
N GLN A 72 -15.36 5.09 -14.30
CA GLN A 72 -15.22 4.75 -15.71
C GLN A 72 -14.84 5.97 -16.54
N GLN A 73 -15.41 7.13 -16.21
CA GLN A 73 -15.00 8.40 -16.79
C GLN A 73 -13.61 8.80 -16.30
N TYR A 74 -13.36 8.66 -15.00
CA TYR A 74 -12.08 9.04 -14.38
C TYR A 74 -10.89 8.26 -14.96
N GLU A 75 -11.05 6.98 -15.30
CA GLU A 75 -10.02 6.18 -15.97
C GLU A 75 -9.55 6.85 -17.27
N ARG A 76 -10.50 7.29 -18.11
CA ARG A 76 -10.18 7.94 -19.39
C ARG A 76 -9.51 9.29 -19.19
N ASP A 77 -9.99 10.07 -18.22
CA ASP A 77 -9.41 11.37 -17.88
C ASP A 77 -7.96 11.22 -17.37
N MET A 78 -7.69 10.18 -16.58
CA MET A 78 -6.36 9.85 -16.07
C MET A 78 -5.42 9.31 -17.15
N GLU A 79 -5.93 8.53 -18.11
CA GLU A 79 -5.14 8.09 -19.27
C GLU A 79 -4.67 9.29 -20.10
N ASP A 80 -5.56 10.22 -20.42
CA ASP A 80 -5.22 11.46 -21.14
C ASP A 80 -4.26 12.33 -20.32
N TYR A 81 -4.47 12.42 -19.00
CA TYR A 81 -3.55 13.10 -18.10
C TYR A 81 -2.14 12.49 -18.12
N HIS A 82 -2.00 11.17 -18.01
CA HIS A 82 -0.69 10.51 -18.02
C HIS A 82 0.02 10.63 -19.39
N VAL A 83 -0.74 10.65 -20.49
CA VAL A 83 -0.18 10.96 -21.82
C VAL A 83 0.40 12.37 -21.85
N LYS A 84 -0.40 13.39 -21.47
CA LYS A 84 0.05 14.79 -21.41
C LYS A 84 1.20 14.98 -20.43
N LEU A 85 1.19 14.27 -19.30
CA LEU A 85 2.23 14.32 -18.29
C LEU A 85 3.54 13.77 -18.85
N ALA A 86 3.52 12.60 -19.50
CA ALA A 86 4.70 12.00 -20.11
C ALA A 86 5.31 12.92 -21.18
N GLU A 87 4.48 13.48 -22.08
CA GLU A 87 4.94 14.45 -23.08
C GLU A 87 5.58 15.69 -22.44
N TRP A 88 4.97 16.20 -21.37
CA TRP A 88 5.50 17.35 -20.63
C TRP A 88 6.81 17.02 -19.91
N GLU A 89 6.91 15.84 -19.28
CA GLU A 89 8.12 15.39 -18.58
C GLU A 89 9.28 15.15 -19.54
N GLU A 90 9.02 14.53 -20.71
CA GLU A 90 10.01 14.37 -21.79
C GLU A 90 10.52 15.74 -22.26
N LYS A 91 9.62 16.65 -22.62
CA LYS A 91 9.98 18.01 -23.04
C LYS A 91 10.76 18.76 -21.97
N ARG A 92 10.38 18.59 -20.69
CA ARG A 92 11.07 19.24 -19.56
C ARG A 92 12.48 18.71 -19.39
N GLU A 93 12.66 17.40 -19.49
CA GLU A 93 13.98 16.77 -19.34
C GLU A 93 14.90 17.11 -20.52
N GLU A 94 14.37 17.16 -21.75
CA GLU A 94 15.13 17.65 -22.90
C GLU A 94 15.65 19.08 -22.71
N GLU A 95 14.80 20.01 -22.27
CA GLU A 95 15.21 21.39 -22.00
C GLU A 95 16.19 21.48 -20.83
N ARG A 96 16.02 20.65 -19.80
CA ARG A 96 16.97 20.55 -18.67
C ARG A 96 18.34 20.12 -19.16
N LEU A 97 18.43 19.09 -19.98
CA LEU A 97 19.69 18.60 -20.54
C LEU A 97 20.36 19.67 -21.42
N LYS A 98 19.59 20.40 -22.24
CA LYS A 98 20.10 21.53 -23.03
C LYS A 98 20.71 22.63 -22.14
N LEU A 99 20.03 22.99 -21.03
CA LEU A 99 20.54 23.97 -20.07
C LEU A 99 21.81 23.50 -19.37
N LEU A 100 21.86 22.24 -18.93
CA LEU A 100 23.04 21.66 -18.29
C LEU A 100 24.24 21.63 -19.23
N VAL A 101 24.04 21.24 -20.50
CA VAL A 101 25.09 21.24 -21.52
C VAL A 101 25.57 22.65 -21.82
N LYS A 102 24.68 23.65 -21.81
CA LYS A 102 25.05 25.07 -22.00
C LYS A 102 25.90 25.58 -20.84
N GLU A 103 25.48 25.33 -19.59
CA GLU A 103 26.27 25.68 -18.39
C GLU A 103 27.63 24.96 -18.37
N ALA A 104 27.67 23.70 -18.80
CA ALA A 104 28.90 22.92 -18.91
C ALA A 104 29.90 23.55 -19.89
N LYS A 105 29.43 24.02 -21.07
CA LYS A 105 30.26 24.75 -22.04
C LYS A 105 30.81 26.05 -21.47
N GLU A 106 29.95 26.87 -20.86
CA GLU A 106 30.34 28.13 -20.23
C GLU A 106 31.42 27.91 -19.16
N LYS A 107 31.33 26.83 -18.38
CA LYS A 107 32.33 26.44 -17.36
C LYS A 107 33.64 25.92 -17.95
N GLN A 108 33.61 25.26 -19.10
CA GLN A 108 34.82 24.82 -19.79
C GLN A 108 35.56 26.01 -20.42
N GLU A 109 34.82 26.93 -21.05
CA GLU A 109 35.36 28.14 -21.68
C GLU A 109 35.93 29.13 -20.67
N THR A 110 35.34 29.22 -19.47
CA THR A 110 35.86 30.07 -18.37
C THR A 110 37.00 29.43 -17.58
N GLY A 111 37.51 28.28 -18.03
CA GLY A 111 38.73 27.66 -17.50
C GLY A 111 38.63 27.26 -16.03
N GLY A 112 37.66 26.40 -15.67
CA GLY A 112 37.72 25.51 -14.49
C GLY A 112 38.02 26.07 -13.09
N GLY A 113 38.19 27.38 -12.92
CA GLY A 113 38.72 28.01 -11.69
C GLY A 113 38.09 29.36 -11.33
N GLY A 114 37.29 29.98 -12.19
CA GLY A 114 36.78 31.33 -11.95
C GLY A 114 35.54 31.46 -11.06
N ILE A 115 34.67 30.44 -10.98
CA ILE A 115 33.33 30.60 -10.37
C ILE A 115 33.29 30.22 -8.89
N TRP A 116 34.29 29.51 -8.36
CA TRP A 116 34.35 29.28 -6.90
C TRP A 116 34.83 30.53 -6.14
N MET A 117 35.54 31.46 -6.80
CA MET A 117 35.98 32.74 -6.21
C MET A 117 35.18 33.98 -6.67
N SER A 118 34.54 33.96 -7.85
CA SER A 118 33.92 35.19 -8.42
C SER A 118 32.48 35.49 -7.97
N MET A 119 31.83 34.64 -7.17
CA MET A 119 30.53 34.98 -6.57
C MET A 119 30.66 35.93 -5.35
N ASN A 120 31.86 36.35 -5.00
CA ASN A 120 32.12 37.17 -3.81
C ASN A 120 32.46 38.64 -4.07
N LYS A 121 32.34 39.16 -5.31
CA LYS A 121 32.72 40.55 -5.63
C LYS A 121 31.68 41.40 -6.37
N GLN A 122 30.47 40.87 -6.59
CA GLN A 122 29.42 41.60 -7.31
C GLN A 122 28.06 41.53 -6.61
N ARG A 123 28.07 41.46 -5.27
CA ARG A 123 26.88 41.64 -4.42
C ARG A 123 27.01 42.73 -3.34
N ASP A 124 28.11 43.50 -3.36
CA ASP A 124 28.31 44.60 -2.40
C ASP A 124 27.46 45.85 -2.65
N ARG A 125 26.76 45.97 -3.78
CA ARG A 125 25.86 47.12 -4.05
C ARG A 125 24.39 46.91 -3.72
N ILE A 126 23.97 45.69 -3.37
CA ILE A 126 22.57 45.39 -3.00
C ILE A 126 22.42 45.25 -1.47
N LEU A 127 23.53 45.23 -0.72
CA LEU A 127 23.55 45.04 0.73
C LEU A 127 23.41 46.32 1.56
N GLU A 128 23.35 47.52 0.97
CA GLU A 128 23.09 48.75 1.74
C GLU A 128 21.61 48.95 2.12
N LYS A 129 20.66 48.23 1.48
CA LYS A 129 19.22 48.33 1.82
C LYS A 129 18.73 47.35 2.89
N PHE A 130 19.59 46.45 3.37
CA PHE A 130 19.26 45.49 4.44
C PHE A 130 20.07 45.72 5.72
N ALA A 131 20.51 46.97 5.97
CA ALA A 131 21.26 47.37 7.16
C ALA A 131 20.36 47.64 8.39
N ILE A 132 19.36 46.79 8.64
CA ILE A 132 18.59 46.78 9.91
C ILE A 132 18.38 45.32 10.31
N PHE A 133 19.44 44.58 10.61
CA PHE A 133 19.44 43.46 11.57
C PHE A 133 20.90 43.04 11.78
N GLY A 134 21.31 42.99 13.04
CA GLY A 134 22.69 43.10 13.49
C GLY A 134 23.69 42.04 13.02
N LYS A 135 24.96 42.49 13.05
CA LYS A 135 26.21 41.75 12.88
C LYS A 135 26.21 40.34 13.52
N LYS A 136 26.51 39.34 12.70
CA LYS A 136 27.50 38.28 12.99
C LYS A 136 27.93 37.64 11.66
N GLY A 137 29.24 37.60 11.43
CA GLY A 137 29.82 36.98 10.23
C GLY A 137 29.39 35.52 10.13
N ALA A 138 28.79 35.16 9.00
CA ALA A 138 28.38 33.81 8.71
C ALA A 138 29.25 33.28 7.56
N GLU A 139 30.09 32.29 7.88
CA GLU A 139 30.58 31.33 6.91
C GLU A 139 29.39 30.75 6.15
N ILE A 140 29.36 30.98 4.84
CA ILE A 140 28.32 30.44 3.97
C ILE A 140 28.52 28.92 3.89
N GLN A 141 27.58 28.14 4.41
CA GLN A 141 27.63 26.68 4.38
C GLN A 141 27.78 26.16 2.92
N PRO A 142 28.64 25.15 2.66
CA PRO A 142 29.01 24.68 1.32
C PRO A 142 27.88 24.10 0.44
N GLY A 143 26.62 24.10 0.90
CA GLY A 143 25.45 23.62 0.15
C GLY A 143 24.54 24.70 -0.47
N VAL A 144 24.64 25.96 -0.03
CA VAL A 144 23.66 27.01 -0.40
C VAL A 144 23.74 27.40 -1.88
N GLY A 145 24.95 27.53 -2.44
CA GLY A 145 25.14 27.92 -3.85
C GLY A 145 24.59 26.90 -4.85
N ARG A 146 24.60 25.62 -4.47
CA ARG A 146 24.11 24.52 -5.30
C ARG A 146 22.59 24.46 -5.33
N TRP A 147 21.97 24.62 -4.17
CA TRP A 147 20.51 24.72 -4.05
C TRP A 147 19.95 25.93 -4.82
N VAL A 148 20.62 27.09 -4.72
CA VAL A 148 20.24 28.29 -5.50
C VAL A 148 20.35 28.05 -7.01
N SER A 149 21.42 27.37 -7.45
CA SER A 149 21.60 27.02 -8.86
C SER A 149 20.50 26.07 -9.36
N TYR A 150 20.17 25.05 -8.57
CA TYR A 150 19.06 24.14 -8.84
C TYR A 150 17.72 24.91 -8.97
N LEU A 151 17.40 25.78 -8.01
CA LEU A 151 16.16 26.57 -8.05
C LEU A 151 16.09 27.54 -9.24
N ASN A 152 17.20 28.15 -9.64
CA ASN A 152 17.23 29.02 -10.80
C ASN A 152 16.96 28.24 -12.10
N ARG A 153 17.49 27.02 -12.21
CA ARG A 153 17.18 26.12 -13.34
C ARG A 153 15.71 25.73 -13.33
N GLU A 154 15.16 25.36 -12.18
CA GLU A 154 13.73 25.03 -12.05
C GLU A 154 12.83 26.19 -12.50
N ARG A 155 13.14 27.44 -12.13
CA ARG A 155 12.39 28.61 -12.62
C ARG A 155 12.49 28.80 -14.12
N LYS A 156 13.70 28.64 -14.68
CA LYS A 156 13.93 28.78 -16.12
C LYS A 156 13.20 27.69 -16.91
N LEU A 157 13.21 26.45 -16.41
CA LEU A 157 12.47 25.33 -16.99
C LEU A 157 10.96 25.58 -16.97
N ASN A 158 10.42 26.06 -15.86
CA ASN A 158 9.00 26.42 -15.78
C ASN A 158 8.60 27.49 -16.82
N SER A 159 9.49 28.43 -17.12
CA SER A 159 9.26 29.45 -18.17
C SER A 159 9.34 28.90 -19.60
N LEU A 160 10.13 27.86 -19.85
CA LEU A 160 10.37 27.31 -21.19
C LEU A 160 9.36 26.23 -21.59
N VAL A 161 8.99 25.37 -20.63
CA VAL A 161 8.20 24.16 -20.89
C VAL A 161 6.71 24.39 -20.66
N GLY A 162 6.36 25.40 -19.86
CA GLY A 162 5.00 25.72 -19.45
C GLY A 162 4.59 24.98 -18.17
N ARG A 163 3.33 25.15 -17.77
CA ARG A 163 2.81 24.55 -16.54
C ARG A 163 2.67 23.03 -16.66
N ARG A 164 2.98 22.33 -15.58
CA ARG A 164 2.71 20.88 -15.45
C ARG A 164 1.21 20.64 -15.65
N PRO A 165 0.81 19.59 -16.39
CA PRO A 165 -0.58 19.14 -16.41
C PRO A 165 -1.12 18.97 -14.98
N VAL A 166 -2.37 19.36 -14.77
CA VAL A 166 -3.04 19.23 -13.46
C VAL A 166 -3.74 17.88 -13.42
N VAL A 167 -3.59 17.17 -12.31
CA VAL A 167 -4.26 15.88 -12.09
C VAL A 167 -5.79 16.13 -12.12
N PRO A 168 -6.56 15.37 -12.90
CA PRO A 168 -8.01 15.43 -12.88
C PRO A 168 -8.55 15.18 -11.46
N PRO A 169 -9.62 15.87 -11.04
CA PRO A 169 -10.18 15.70 -9.70
C PRO A 169 -10.71 14.27 -9.52
N ALA A 170 -10.13 13.53 -8.58
CA ALA A 170 -10.55 12.17 -8.30
C ALA A 170 -11.98 12.13 -7.73
N PRO A 171 -12.82 11.17 -8.15
CA PRO A 171 -14.11 10.97 -7.50
C PRO A 171 -13.88 10.57 -6.05
N LYS A 172 -14.80 10.98 -5.16
CA LYS A 172 -14.74 10.55 -3.77
C LYS A 172 -14.91 9.04 -3.71
N GLY A 173 -13.97 8.39 -3.04
CA GLY A 173 -14.05 6.97 -2.70
C GLY A 173 -15.06 6.72 -1.57
N LEU A 174 -15.03 5.54 -0.97
CA LEU A 174 -15.94 5.16 0.12
C LEU A 174 -15.17 4.69 1.34
N TYR A 175 -15.60 5.11 2.52
CA TYR A 175 -15.16 4.55 3.80
C TYR A 175 -16.37 3.91 4.47
N ILE A 176 -16.44 2.58 4.44
CA ILE A 176 -17.55 1.79 4.95
C ILE A 176 -17.20 1.32 6.36
N TYR A 177 -18.01 1.67 7.36
CA TYR A 177 -17.79 1.23 8.73
C TYR A 177 -19.05 0.73 9.40
N GLY A 178 -18.90 -0.16 10.38
CA GLY A 178 -20.01 -0.72 11.14
C GLY A 178 -19.60 -2.00 11.85
N ASN A 179 -20.54 -2.63 12.55
CA ASN A 179 -20.28 -3.76 13.44
C ASN A 179 -19.66 -4.97 12.74
N VAL A 180 -19.04 -5.86 13.51
CA VAL A 180 -18.50 -7.14 13.02
C VAL A 180 -19.61 -7.98 12.39
N GLY A 181 -19.30 -8.72 11.33
CA GLY A 181 -20.28 -9.61 10.67
C GLY A 181 -21.30 -8.93 9.76
N SER A 182 -21.31 -7.59 9.66
CA SER A 182 -22.26 -6.81 8.84
C SER A 182 -22.12 -6.95 7.31
N GLY A 183 -21.16 -7.74 6.80
CA GLY A 183 -21.00 -7.99 5.36
C GLY A 183 -20.13 -6.97 4.60
N LYS A 184 -19.33 -6.15 5.30
CA LYS A 184 -18.41 -5.15 4.70
C LYS A 184 -17.46 -5.77 3.66
N THR A 185 -16.78 -6.85 4.03
CA THR A 185 -15.83 -7.58 3.15
C THR A 185 -16.52 -8.13 1.91
N MET A 186 -17.73 -8.68 2.06
CA MET A 186 -18.53 -9.17 0.92
C MET A 186 -18.85 -8.06 -0.08
N LEU A 187 -19.27 -6.88 0.41
CA LEU A 187 -19.54 -5.73 -0.46
C LEU A 187 -18.25 -5.23 -1.14
N MET A 188 -17.13 -5.25 -0.42
CA MET A 188 -15.81 -4.97 -0.99
C MET A 188 -15.42 -5.99 -2.08
N ASP A 189 -15.69 -7.28 -1.88
CA ASP A 189 -15.44 -8.35 -2.87
C ASP A 189 -16.22 -8.10 -4.16
N MET A 190 -17.52 -7.79 -4.03
CA MET A 190 -18.39 -7.51 -5.17
C MET A 190 -17.92 -6.29 -5.95
N PHE A 191 -17.54 -5.22 -5.24
CA PHE A 191 -17.02 -4.01 -5.86
C PHE A 191 -15.68 -4.25 -6.55
N TYR A 192 -14.71 -4.87 -5.86
CA TYR A 192 -13.38 -5.12 -6.40
C TYR A 192 -13.44 -6.04 -7.64
N SER A 193 -14.35 -7.02 -7.65
CA SER A 193 -14.61 -7.86 -8.81
C SER A 193 -15.26 -7.07 -9.97
N ALA A 194 -16.14 -6.12 -9.67
CA ALA A 194 -16.77 -5.27 -10.68
C ALA A 194 -15.80 -4.25 -11.32
N THR A 195 -14.70 -3.89 -10.63
CA THR A 195 -13.65 -3.05 -11.21
C THR A 195 -12.75 -3.77 -12.21
N GLU A 196 -12.84 -5.10 -12.31
CA GLU A 196 -12.02 -5.90 -13.20
C GLU A 196 -12.30 -5.58 -14.68
N GLY A 197 -11.23 -5.32 -15.43
CA GLY A 197 -11.31 -4.89 -16.84
C GLY A 197 -11.77 -3.44 -17.05
N MET A 198 -12.20 -2.74 -16.00
CA MET A 198 -12.61 -1.33 -16.05
C MET A 198 -11.49 -0.39 -15.62
N VAL A 199 -10.77 -0.72 -14.55
CA VAL A 199 -9.62 0.06 -14.05
C VAL A 199 -8.37 -0.79 -14.09
N LYS A 200 -7.32 -0.27 -14.72
CA LYS A 200 -6.07 -1.01 -14.93
C LYS A 200 -5.29 -1.18 -13.64
N HIS A 201 -5.18 -0.13 -12.83
CA HIS A 201 -4.39 -0.15 -11.60
C HIS A 201 -5.31 -0.36 -10.40
N ARG A 202 -5.46 -1.62 -9.98
CA ARG A 202 -6.29 -2.00 -8.83
C ARG A 202 -5.48 -2.84 -7.84
N ARG A 203 -5.43 -2.40 -6.58
CA ARG A 203 -4.86 -3.18 -5.48
C ARG A 203 -5.89 -3.36 -4.39
N ARG A 204 -5.87 -4.53 -3.77
CA ARG A 204 -6.58 -4.79 -2.53
C ARG A 204 -5.59 -5.29 -1.50
N PHE A 205 -5.65 -4.74 -0.30
CA PHE A 205 -4.88 -5.24 0.84
C PHE A 205 -5.77 -5.39 2.06
N HIS A 206 -5.50 -6.44 2.83
CA HIS A 206 -5.86 -6.48 4.23
C HIS A 206 -4.85 -5.68 5.05
N PHE A 207 -5.27 -5.13 6.19
CA PHE A 207 -4.43 -4.27 7.02
C PHE A 207 -3.08 -4.86 7.41
N HIS A 208 -3.03 -6.09 7.92
CA HIS A 208 -1.75 -6.65 8.38
C HIS A 208 -0.81 -6.93 7.21
N GLU A 209 -1.33 -7.42 6.09
CA GLU A 209 -0.55 -7.63 4.87
C GLU A 209 -0.03 -6.29 4.30
N ALA A 210 -0.86 -5.24 4.30
CA ALA A 210 -0.44 -3.90 3.90
C ALA A 210 0.74 -3.41 4.75
N MET A 211 0.61 -3.51 6.08
CA MET A 211 1.64 -3.05 7.02
C MET A 211 2.96 -3.81 6.85
N LEU A 212 2.90 -5.12 6.61
CA LEU A 212 4.07 -5.93 6.33
C LEU A 212 4.74 -5.55 5.00
N ASN A 213 3.95 -5.35 3.95
CA ASN A 213 4.46 -4.90 2.66
C ASN A 213 5.12 -3.53 2.78
N ILE A 214 4.47 -2.59 3.47
CA ILE A 214 5.03 -1.24 3.74
C ILE A 214 6.37 -1.35 4.45
N ASN A 215 6.46 -2.17 5.50
CA ASN A 215 7.70 -2.43 6.21
C ASN A 215 8.80 -3.01 5.33
N ALA A 216 8.47 -4.01 4.52
CA ALA A 216 9.43 -4.63 3.62
C ALA A 216 10.00 -3.61 2.61
N HIS A 217 9.16 -2.74 2.05
CA HIS A 217 9.58 -1.69 1.12
C HIS A 217 10.45 -0.64 1.82
N MET A 218 10.08 -0.19 3.02
CA MET A 218 10.92 0.74 3.81
C MET A 218 12.30 0.15 4.09
N HIS A 219 12.37 -1.12 4.52
CA HIS A 219 13.63 -1.80 4.77
C HIS A 219 14.49 -1.96 3.50
N LYS A 220 13.86 -2.26 2.36
CA LYS A 220 14.55 -2.34 1.06
C LYS A 220 15.17 -0.99 0.68
N ILE A 221 14.42 0.10 0.80
CA ILE A 221 14.90 1.46 0.51
C ILE A 221 16.03 1.85 1.47
N TRP A 222 15.89 1.60 2.77
CA TRP A 222 16.95 1.85 3.75
C TRP A 222 18.23 1.06 3.46
N LYS A 223 18.11 -0.23 3.13
CA LYS A 223 19.27 -1.06 2.78
C LYS A 223 19.99 -0.51 1.56
N ASN A 224 19.25 -0.09 0.53
CA ASN A 224 19.81 0.53 -0.67
C ASN A 224 20.48 1.88 -0.36
N GLN A 225 19.95 2.69 0.57
CA GLN A 225 20.58 3.94 1.00
C GLN A 225 21.89 3.72 1.77
N VAL A 226 21.96 2.69 2.62
CA VAL A 226 23.17 2.35 3.38
C VAL A 226 24.26 1.77 2.47
N HIS A 227 23.90 0.87 1.54
CA HIS A 227 24.84 0.27 0.59
C HIS A 227 25.21 1.23 -0.56
N GLY A 228 24.30 2.13 -0.94
CA GLY A 228 24.55 3.17 -1.94
C GLY A 228 25.55 4.25 -1.50
N LYS A 229 25.89 4.31 -0.22
CA LYS A 229 27.01 5.12 0.29
C LYS A 229 28.39 4.46 0.13
N SER A 230 28.48 3.15 -0.13
CA SER A 230 29.78 2.44 -0.25
C SER A 230 30.23 2.13 -1.68
N LEU A 231 29.37 2.29 -2.69
CA LEU A 231 29.75 2.16 -4.10
C LEU A 231 30.09 3.52 -4.71
N GLN A 232 31.39 3.78 -4.79
CA GLN A 232 31.99 4.90 -5.52
C GLN A 232 31.54 4.96 -6.99
N SER A 233 31.32 6.20 -7.44
CA SER A 233 31.68 6.72 -8.77
C SER A 233 31.40 5.89 -10.02
N ASN A 234 30.16 5.93 -10.53
CA ASN A 234 29.98 5.89 -11.98
C ASN A 234 29.34 7.20 -12.42
N ILE A 235 30.07 7.92 -13.26
CA ILE A 235 29.50 8.99 -14.08
C ILE A 235 28.52 8.28 -15.03
N SER A 236 27.31 8.80 -15.20
CA SER A 236 26.33 8.16 -16.09
C SER A 236 26.90 8.07 -17.52
N SER A 237 26.62 6.98 -18.24
CA SER A 237 27.22 6.70 -19.55
C SER A 237 27.02 7.82 -20.57
N TRP A 238 25.93 8.58 -20.44
CA TRP A 238 25.68 9.74 -21.28
C TRP A 238 26.61 10.92 -20.97
N ILE A 239 27.00 11.13 -19.71
CA ILE A 239 27.96 12.18 -19.31
C ILE A 239 29.37 11.79 -19.76
N GLU A 240 29.73 10.50 -19.67
CA GLU A 240 31.04 10.00 -20.11
C GLU A 240 31.30 10.27 -21.59
N ASN A 241 30.27 10.15 -22.43
CA ASN A 241 30.34 10.35 -23.88
C ASN A 241 30.34 11.82 -24.31
N LEU A 242 30.20 12.78 -23.38
CA LEU A 242 30.26 14.20 -23.73
C LEU A 242 31.70 14.67 -23.99
N PRO A 243 31.93 15.62 -24.92
CA PRO A 243 33.24 16.17 -25.22
C PRO A 243 33.67 17.24 -24.20
N PHE A 244 33.52 16.95 -22.91
CA PHE A 244 33.87 17.83 -21.78
C PHE A 244 35.05 17.27 -20.99
N ASP A 245 35.82 18.16 -20.37
CA ASP A 245 36.89 17.76 -19.44
C ASP A 245 36.33 17.08 -18.18
N MET A 246 37.16 16.26 -17.54
CA MET A 246 36.75 15.44 -16.39
C MET A 246 36.11 16.26 -15.27
N LYS A 247 36.63 17.47 -14.97
CA LYS A 247 36.07 18.38 -13.95
C LYS A 247 34.62 18.80 -14.24
N VAL A 248 34.28 19.01 -15.51
CA VAL A 248 32.93 19.42 -15.93
C VAL A 248 31.98 18.21 -15.91
N LYS A 249 32.48 17.02 -16.28
CA LYS A 249 31.75 15.75 -16.17
C LYS A 249 31.43 15.39 -14.72
N GLU A 250 32.38 15.55 -13.81
CA GLU A 250 32.18 15.36 -12.37
C GLU A 250 31.13 16.33 -11.82
N TRP A 251 31.14 17.59 -12.27
CA TRP A 251 30.11 18.56 -11.90
C TRP A 251 28.72 18.16 -12.40
N LEU A 252 28.59 17.69 -13.66
CA LEU A 252 27.32 17.20 -14.20
C LEU A 252 26.81 15.98 -13.41
N ALA A 253 27.68 15.01 -13.16
CA ALA A 253 27.35 13.82 -12.39
C ALA A 253 26.93 14.19 -10.96
N ALA A 254 27.58 15.18 -10.37
CA ALA A 254 27.16 15.71 -9.09
C ALA A 254 25.72 16.26 -9.19
N GLU A 255 25.39 17.13 -10.16
CA GLU A 255 24.04 17.73 -10.24
C GLU A 255 22.94 16.71 -10.51
N GLU A 256 23.27 15.63 -11.21
CA GLU A 256 22.37 14.49 -11.37
C GLU A 256 22.10 13.79 -10.03
N ARG A 257 23.14 13.55 -9.21
CA ARG A 257 22.99 13.02 -7.85
C ARG A 257 22.17 13.96 -6.96
N TYR A 258 22.39 15.26 -7.04
CA TYR A 258 21.64 16.23 -6.23
C TYR A 258 20.13 16.19 -6.55
N LYS A 259 19.74 16.02 -7.81
CA LYS A 259 18.35 15.81 -8.21
C LYS A 259 17.79 14.54 -7.56
N GLN A 260 18.53 13.43 -7.61
CA GLN A 260 18.15 12.16 -6.99
C GLN A 260 18.00 12.29 -5.46
N ASP A 261 18.96 12.94 -4.79
CA ASP A 261 18.94 13.15 -3.34
C ASP A 261 17.74 14.00 -2.90
N VAL A 262 17.37 15.03 -3.69
CA VAL A 262 16.19 15.87 -3.40
C VAL A 262 14.90 15.07 -3.57
N GLN A 263 14.82 14.18 -4.56
CA GLN A 263 13.65 13.32 -4.77
C GLN A 263 13.50 12.24 -3.68
N MET A 264 14.62 11.74 -3.15
CA MET A 264 14.65 10.61 -2.19
C MET A 264 14.48 11.01 -0.71
N LYS A 265 14.31 12.30 -0.39
CA LYS A 265 14.28 12.78 1.01
C LYS A 265 13.12 12.25 1.86
N ASN A 266 12.06 11.71 1.25
CA ASN A 266 10.93 11.15 1.98
C ASN A 266 10.73 9.68 1.58
N ILE A 267 11.26 8.77 2.39
CA ILE A 267 11.12 7.32 2.19
C ILE A 267 9.65 6.91 2.04
N LEU A 268 8.75 7.49 2.85
CA LEU A 268 7.31 7.19 2.76
C LEU A 268 6.70 7.58 1.41
N LEU A 269 7.21 8.63 0.74
CA LEU A 269 6.73 8.99 -0.61
C LEU A 269 7.19 7.94 -1.63
N ALA A 270 8.44 7.50 -1.54
CA ALA A 270 8.96 6.45 -2.42
C ALA A 270 8.24 5.11 -2.21
N VAL A 271 7.95 4.75 -0.95
CA VAL A 271 7.15 3.56 -0.63
C VAL A 271 5.74 3.70 -1.18
N ALA A 272 5.08 4.85 -1.01
CA ALA A 272 3.74 5.08 -1.54
C ALA A 272 3.68 4.96 -3.07
N ASP A 273 4.68 5.53 -3.75
CA ASP A 273 4.78 5.43 -5.20
C ASP A 273 4.98 3.96 -5.63
N GLU A 274 5.80 3.16 -4.90
CA GLU A 274 5.95 1.71 -5.16
C GLU A 274 4.73 0.87 -4.75
N PHE A 275 3.93 1.32 -3.78
CA PHE A 275 2.84 0.54 -3.15
C PHE A 275 1.72 0.15 -4.12
N LEU A 276 1.50 0.97 -5.17
CA LEU A 276 0.48 0.73 -6.19
C LEU A 276 1.04 0.19 -7.51
N ILE A 277 2.36 0.18 -7.70
CA ILE A 277 2.99 -0.22 -8.97
C ILE A 277 3.07 -1.75 -9.04
N ASP A 278 2.41 -2.34 -10.02
CA ASP A 278 2.79 -3.66 -10.53
C ASP A 278 4.01 -3.49 -11.42
N GLN A 279 5.07 -4.27 -11.20
CA GLN A 279 6.30 -4.23 -12.00
C GLN A 279 6.10 -4.53 -13.51
N GLN A 280 4.87 -4.77 -13.96
CA GLN A 280 4.54 -5.23 -15.32
C GLN A 280 3.49 -4.39 -16.08
N ALA A 281 2.86 -3.36 -15.48
CA ALA A 281 1.83 -2.58 -16.16
C ALA A 281 2.33 -1.19 -16.60
N ASP A 282 2.08 -0.82 -17.87
CA ASP A 282 2.27 0.55 -18.37
C ASP A 282 1.54 1.55 -17.44
N GLU A 283 2.23 2.64 -17.07
CA GLU A 283 1.88 3.61 -16.02
C GLU A 283 0.63 4.50 -16.29
N ARG A 284 -0.36 4.04 -17.06
CA ARG A 284 -1.46 4.89 -17.57
C ARG A 284 -2.83 4.44 -17.10
N GLY A 285 -3.56 5.37 -16.48
CA GLY A 285 -4.93 5.17 -16.02
C GLY A 285 -5.13 5.64 -14.58
N ALA A 286 -6.35 5.50 -14.09
CA ALA A 286 -6.66 5.75 -12.69
C ALA A 286 -6.14 4.61 -11.81
N SER A 287 -6.01 4.89 -10.52
CA SER A 287 -5.61 3.90 -9.52
C SER A 287 -6.67 3.76 -8.44
N ILE A 288 -7.04 2.53 -8.13
CA ILE A 288 -7.95 2.18 -7.03
C ILE A 288 -7.18 1.38 -5.98
N LEU A 289 -7.30 1.83 -4.74
CA LEU A 289 -6.85 1.12 -3.56
C LEU A 289 -8.08 0.67 -2.76
N CYS A 290 -8.29 -0.64 -2.69
CA CYS A 290 -9.23 -1.26 -1.77
C CYS A 290 -8.48 -1.67 -0.50
N PHE A 291 -8.89 -1.15 0.65
CA PHE A 291 -8.25 -1.43 1.92
C PHE A 291 -9.26 -2.08 2.86
N ASP A 292 -9.04 -3.35 3.19
CA ASP A 292 -9.91 -4.09 4.10
C ASP A 292 -9.46 -3.93 5.56
N GLU A 293 -10.43 -3.79 6.45
CA GLU A 293 -10.26 -3.80 7.90
C GLU A 293 -9.21 -2.79 8.39
N ILE A 294 -9.32 -1.53 7.93
CA ILE A 294 -8.47 -0.45 8.46
C ILE A 294 -8.63 -0.38 9.98
N GLN A 295 -7.51 -0.48 10.67
CA GLN A 295 -7.38 -0.32 12.10
C GLN A 295 -6.11 0.45 12.44
N THR A 296 -6.04 1.05 13.63
CA THR A 296 -4.81 1.70 14.11
C THR A 296 -4.40 1.10 15.44
N VAL A 297 -3.62 0.02 15.35
CA VAL A 297 -3.19 -0.78 16.50
C VAL A 297 -2.00 -0.15 17.23
N ASP A 298 -1.11 0.54 16.49
CA ASP A 298 0.09 1.16 17.06
C ASP A 298 0.46 2.49 16.39
N VAL A 299 1.41 3.19 17.01
CA VAL A 299 1.93 4.48 16.53
C VAL A 299 2.50 4.38 15.12
N PHE A 300 3.17 3.26 14.82
CA PHE A 300 3.90 3.08 13.58
C PHE A 300 2.94 2.93 12.40
N ALA A 301 1.86 2.15 12.56
CA ALA A 301 0.77 2.01 11.62
C ALA A 301 0.13 3.36 11.31
N ILE A 302 -0.12 4.19 12.33
CA ILE A 302 -0.67 5.54 12.14
C ILE A 302 0.25 6.39 11.26
N VAL A 303 1.55 6.42 11.56
CA VAL A 303 2.52 7.23 10.81
C VAL A 303 2.66 6.73 9.36
N ALA A 304 2.77 5.42 9.17
CA ALA A 304 2.93 4.80 7.86
C ALA A 304 1.69 5.00 6.99
N LEU A 305 0.49 4.69 7.50
CA LEU A 305 -0.77 4.88 6.79
C LEU A 305 -1.02 6.36 6.49
N SER A 306 -0.79 7.26 7.46
CA SER A 306 -0.95 8.70 7.25
C SER A 306 -0.04 9.20 6.13
N GLY A 307 1.23 8.80 6.11
CA GLY A 307 2.17 9.19 5.06
C GLY A 307 1.80 8.65 3.68
N ILE A 308 1.47 7.36 3.60
CA ILE A 308 1.19 6.68 2.33
C ILE A 308 -0.17 7.12 1.77
N LEU A 309 -1.24 7.04 2.55
CA LEU A 309 -2.57 7.43 2.08
C LEU A 309 -2.62 8.92 1.71
N SER A 310 -1.97 9.80 2.48
CA SER A 310 -1.91 11.23 2.11
C SER A 310 -1.27 11.45 0.75
N ARG A 311 -0.20 10.69 0.44
CA ARG A 311 0.46 10.75 -0.86
C ARG A 311 -0.46 10.21 -1.96
N LEU A 312 -0.99 9.00 -1.80
CA LEU A 312 -1.82 8.32 -2.80
C LEU A 312 -3.09 9.12 -3.14
N LEU A 313 -3.80 9.61 -2.13
CA LEU A 313 -5.01 10.42 -2.32
C LEU A 313 -4.68 11.75 -3.02
N SER A 314 -3.53 12.36 -2.72
CA SER A 314 -3.07 13.59 -3.37
C SER A 314 -2.62 13.38 -4.83
N THR A 315 -2.28 12.15 -5.23
CA THR A 315 -1.94 11.78 -6.61
C THR A 315 -3.14 11.35 -7.44
N GLY A 316 -4.34 11.34 -6.87
CA GLY A 316 -5.57 10.95 -7.57
C GLY A 316 -5.96 9.48 -7.40
N THR A 317 -5.33 8.75 -6.46
CA THR A 317 -5.80 7.39 -6.12
C THR A 317 -7.16 7.46 -5.44
N VAL A 318 -8.10 6.63 -5.90
CA VAL A 318 -9.42 6.47 -5.28
C VAL A 318 -9.34 5.37 -4.23
N LEU A 319 -9.79 5.68 -3.01
CA LEU A 319 -9.75 4.76 -1.86
C LEU A 319 -11.14 4.20 -1.57
N VAL A 320 -11.27 2.88 -1.52
CA VAL A 320 -12.42 2.21 -0.91
C VAL A 320 -11.92 1.45 0.30
N ALA A 321 -12.43 1.78 1.48
CA ALA A 321 -11.95 1.25 2.75
C ALA A 321 -13.10 0.64 3.55
N THR A 322 -12.82 -0.43 4.29
CA THR A 322 -13.72 -0.98 5.31
C THR A 322 -13.07 -0.88 6.70
N SER A 323 -13.88 -0.72 7.75
CA SER A 323 -13.40 -0.75 9.13
C SER A 323 -14.54 -1.13 10.08
N ASN A 324 -14.19 -1.62 11.28
CA ASN A 324 -15.17 -1.76 12.37
C ASN A 324 -15.45 -0.41 13.06
N ARG A 325 -14.65 0.63 12.78
CA ARG A 325 -14.72 1.93 13.47
C ARG A 325 -14.85 3.08 12.49
N ALA A 326 -15.53 4.15 12.93
CA ALA A 326 -15.54 5.41 12.20
C ALA A 326 -14.11 5.99 12.10
N PRO A 327 -13.78 6.81 11.09
CA PRO A 327 -12.43 7.36 10.94
C PRO A 327 -11.91 8.10 12.17
N ARG A 328 -12.79 8.82 12.88
CA ARG A 328 -12.45 9.57 14.10
C ARG A 328 -12.18 8.69 15.32
N GLU A 329 -12.68 7.46 15.29
CA GLU A 329 -12.61 6.48 16.38
C GLU A 329 -11.51 5.44 16.18
N LEU A 330 -10.79 5.47 15.05
CA LEU A 330 -9.67 4.55 14.84
C LEU A 330 -8.63 4.66 15.98
N ASN A 331 -8.29 5.88 16.38
CA ASN A 331 -7.25 6.17 17.38
C ASN A 331 -7.83 6.53 18.76
N GLN A 332 -8.58 5.60 19.36
CA GLN A 332 -9.16 5.79 20.70
C GLN A 332 -8.09 6.04 21.78
N ASP A 333 -6.91 5.40 21.66
CA ASP A 333 -5.80 5.57 22.61
C ASP A 333 -5.09 6.93 22.48
N GLY A 334 -5.44 7.72 21.46
CA GLY A 334 -4.96 9.10 21.31
C GLY A 334 -3.47 9.23 20.95
N MET A 335 -2.88 8.22 20.30
CA MET A 335 -1.48 8.21 19.87
C MET A 335 -1.24 9.17 18.70
N GLN A 336 -0.20 10.03 18.75
CA GLN A 336 0.19 10.93 17.65
C GLN A 336 -0.99 11.72 17.04
N ARG A 337 -1.78 12.39 17.89
CA ARG A 337 -3.03 13.07 17.51
C ARG A 337 -2.91 13.98 16.29
N ASP A 338 -1.82 14.74 16.16
CA ASP A 338 -1.63 15.67 15.05
C ASP A 338 -1.49 14.96 13.70
N ILE A 339 -0.77 13.84 13.65
CA ILE A 339 -0.57 13.02 12.44
C ILE A 339 -1.87 12.29 12.10
N PHE A 340 -2.55 11.80 13.13
CA PHE A 340 -3.82 11.11 12.97
C PHE A 340 -4.94 12.03 12.48
N GLN A 341 -5.05 13.25 13.03
CA GLN A 341 -6.04 14.23 12.56
C GLN A 341 -5.84 14.58 11.08
N LYS A 342 -4.59 14.71 10.63
CA LYS A 342 -4.29 14.92 9.20
C LYS A 342 -4.78 13.76 8.33
N LEU A 343 -4.59 12.52 8.79
CA LEU A 343 -5.12 11.33 8.10
C LEU A 343 -6.65 11.37 8.03
N VAL A 344 -7.32 11.61 9.17
CA VAL A 344 -8.80 11.68 9.22
C VAL A 344 -9.34 12.77 8.30
N SER A 345 -8.76 13.97 8.32
CA SER A 345 -9.16 15.05 7.42
C SER A 345 -9.00 14.64 5.95
N LYS A 346 -7.95 13.89 5.61
CA LYS A 346 -7.74 13.42 4.24
C LYS A 346 -8.73 12.32 3.84
N LEU A 347 -9.09 11.43 4.76
CA LEU A 347 -10.15 10.45 4.56
C LEU A 347 -11.51 11.14 4.36
N GLU A 348 -11.86 12.14 5.17
CA GLU A 348 -13.13 12.89 5.05
C GLU A 348 -13.21 13.73 3.76
N GLU A 349 -12.06 14.25 3.29
CA GLU A 349 -11.99 15.00 2.03
C GLU A 349 -12.20 14.08 0.82
N HIS A 350 -11.55 12.90 0.81
CA HIS A 350 -11.48 12.02 -0.35
C HIS A 350 -12.46 10.83 -0.32
N CYS A 351 -13.10 10.53 0.80
CA CYS A 351 -14.06 9.43 0.92
C CYS A 351 -15.42 9.93 1.43
N GLU A 352 -16.48 9.30 0.94
CA GLU A 352 -17.80 9.35 1.53
C GLU A 352 -17.88 8.31 2.65
N ILE A 353 -18.20 8.75 3.87
CA ILE A 353 -18.25 7.90 5.06
C ILE A 353 -19.66 7.30 5.18
N ILE A 354 -19.77 5.98 5.15
CA ILE A 354 -21.03 5.25 5.16
C ILE A 354 -21.06 4.25 6.32
N LEU A 355 -22.07 4.38 7.17
CA LEU A 355 -22.36 3.42 8.23
C LEU A 355 -23.18 2.25 7.68
N ILE A 356 -22.74 1.03 7.95
CA ILE A 356 -23.51 -0.20 7.76
C ILE A 356 -24.04 -0.67 9.12
N GLY A 357 -25.28 -0.28 9.42
CA GLY A 357 -25.93 -0.49 10.72
C GLY A 357 -26.75 -1.78 10.80
N SER A 358 -26.21 -2.89 10.31
CA SER A 358 -26.91 -4.17 10.41
C SER A 358 -26.74 -4.77 11.80
N GLU A 359 -27.84 -5.16 12.45
CA GLU A 359 -27.82 -5.97 13.67
C GLU A 359 -27.53 -7.46 13.37
N ILE A 360 -27.53 -7.84 12.08
CA ILE A 360 -27.38 -9.22 11.65
C ILE A 360 -25.89 -9.53 11.45
N ASP A 361 -25.39 -10.50 12.21
CA ASP A 361 -24.12 -11.14 11.92
C ASP A 361 -24.30 -12.22 10.84
N TYR A 362 -23.92 -11.88 9.60
CA TYR A 362 -24.04 -12.78 8.46
C TYR A 362 -23.14 -14.02 8.59
N ARG A 363 -22.06 -13.96 9.37
CA ARG A 363 -21.18 -15.12 9.62
C ARG A 363 -21.97 -16.20 10.38
N ARG A 364 -22.68 -15.79 11.44
CA ARG A 364 -23.56 -16.66 12.23
C ARG A 364 -24.77 -17.14 11.41
N PHE A 365 -25.38 -16.25 10.63
CA PHE A 365 -26.52 -16.59 9.78
C PHE A 365 -26.20 -17.69 8.75
N ILE A 366 -25.05 -17.59 8.06
CA ILE A 366 -24.61 -18.60 7.09
C ILE A 366 -24.23 -19.91 7.79
N ALA A 367 -23.56 -19.84 8.93
CA ALA A 367 -23.18 -21.02 9.71
C ALA A 367 -24.41 -21.85 10.15
N GLN A 368 -25.49 -21.21 10.60
CA GLN A 368 -26.72 -21.90 11.01
C GLN A 368 -27.41 -22.68 9.88
N ARG A 369 -27.19 -22.31 8.63
CA ARG A 369 -27.76 -22.99 7.44
C ARG A 369 -26.84 -24.05 6.85
N SER A 370 -25.58 -24.08 7.25
CA SER A 370 -24.57 -25.01 6.75
C SER A 370 -24.61 -26.28 7.60
N ASN A 371 -25.26 -27.33 7.09
CA ASN A 371 -25.78 -28.39 7.94
C ASN A 371 -24.83 -29.56 8.26
N ASP A 372 -23.50 -29.47 8.10
CA ASP A 372 -22.74 -30.73 7.96
C ASP A 372 -21.40 -30.95 8.66
N GLN A 373 -20.73 -30.02 9.35
CA GLN A 373 -19.49 -30.37 10.08
C GLN A 373 -19.28 -29.60 11.38
N VAL A 374 -19.15 -30.32 12.49
CA VAL A 374 -18.74 -29.80 13.80
C VAL A 374 -17.23 -29.61 13.77
N ASN A 375 -16.80 -28.37 13.52
CA ASN A 375 -15.37 -28.01 13.50
C ASN A 375 -14.87 -27.49 14.87
N TYR A 376 -15.80 -27.28 15.81
CA TYR A 376 -15.52 -26.76 17.15
C TYR A 376 -15.88 -27.82 18.20
N PHE A 377 -14.88 -28.31 18.91
CA PHE A 377 -14.98 -29.41 19.85
C PHE A 377 -14.90 -28.89 21.30
N TRP A 378 -15.98 -29.01 22.06
CA TRP A 378 -16.02 -28.64 23.48
C TRP A 378 -16.99 -29.57 24.24
N PRO A 379 -16.87 -29.72 25.58
CA PRO A 379 -15.77 -29.27 26.44
C PRO A 379 -14.50 -30.12 26.27
N LEU A 380 -13.38 -29.72 26.89
CA LEU A 380 -12.09 -30.46 26.90
C LEU A 380 -12.16 -31.75 27.75
N GLU A 381 -13.03 -32.67 27.35
CA GLU A 381 -13.17 -33.99 27.92
C GLU A 381 -12.50 -35.05 27.03
N SER A 382 -12.17 -36.20 27.62
CA SER A 382 -11.49 -37.28 26.91
C SER A 382 -12.30 -37.83 25.72
N SER A 383 -13.62 -37.76 25.74
CA SER A 383 -14.51 -38.14 24.63
C SER A 383 -14.38 -37.18 23.46
N THR A 384 -14.41 -35.88 23.72
CA THR A 384 -14.29 -34.79 22.76
C THR A 384 -12.90 -34.74 22.12
N LEU A 385 -11.84 -34.91 22.91
CA LEU A 385 -10.47 -34.98 22.39
C LEU A 385 -10.27 -36.17 21.45
N LYS A 386 -10.88 -37.32 21.75
CA LYS A 386 -10.88 -38.48 20.83
C LYS A 386 -11.60 -38.18 19.53
N GLN A 387 -12.66 -37.37 19.54
CA GLN A 387 -13.35 -36.95 18.32
C GLN A 387 -12.48 -35.99 17.50
N PHE A 388 -11.81 -35.04 18.14
CA PHE A 388 -10.85 -34.13 17.51
C PHE A 388 -9.71 -34.90 16.83
N GLU A 389 -9.09 -35.86 17.55
CA GLU A 389 -8.02 -36.69 16.99
C GLU A 389 -8.52 -37.64 15.88
N LYS A 390 -9.76 -38.12 15.98
CA LYS A 390 -10.39 -38.89 14.90
C LYS A 390 -10.54 -38.03 13.64
N MET A 391 -10.98 -36.77 13.78
CA MET A 391 -11.11 -35.84 12.66
C MET A 391 -9.74 -35.54 12.02
N TRP A 392 -8.72 -35.31 12.84
CA TRP A 392 -7.33 -35.15 12.37
C TRP A 392 -6.88 -36.35 11.52
N CYS A 393 -7.05 -37.57 12.05
CA CYS A 393 -6.74 -38.79 11.30
C CYS A 393 -7.56 -38.92 10.02
N GLN A 394 -8.85 -38.55 10.03
CA GLN A 394 -9.71 -38.63 8.85
C GLN A 394 -9.24 -37.70 7.74
N VAL A 395 -8.99 -36.42 8.05
CA VAL A 395 -8.56 -35.41 7.08
C VAL A 395 -7.18 -35.76 6.52
N THR A 396 -6.23 -36.14 7.38
CA THR A 396 -4.87 -36.52 6.94
C THR A 396 -4.86 -37.79 6.09
N ASN A 397 -5.66 -38.80 6.43
CA ASN A 397 -5.78 -40.02 5.63
C ASN A 397 -6.44 -39.76 4.26
N GLN A 398 -7.42 -38.86 4.18
CA GLN A 398 -8.08 -38.51 2.92
C GLN A 398 -7.15 -37.82 1.92
N LEU A 399 -6.31 -36.91 2.40
CA LEU A 399 -5.34 -36.21 1.57
C LEU A 399 -4.15 -37.10 1.20
N GLY A 400 -3.92 -38.18 1.96
CA GLY A 400 -2.74 -39.03 1.86
C GLY A 400 -1.48 -38.27 2.27
N GLY A 401 -0.41 -38.99 2.63
CA GLY A 401 0.86 -38.38 3.02
C GLY A 401 1.38 -38.86 4.36
N GLN A 402 2.67 -38.64 4.62
CA GLN A 402 3.27 -38.90 5.93
C GLN A 402 3.17 -37.64 6.77
N ILE A 403 2.81 -37.81 8.05
CA ILE A 403 2.85 -36.71 9.02
C ILE A 403 4.33 -36.40 9.28
N THR A 404 4.73 -35.19 8.93
CA THR A 404 6.11 -34.72 9.08
C THR A 404 6.13 -33.43 9.89
N SER A 405 7.28 -33.13 10.48
CA SER A 405 7.54 -31.77 10.96
C SER A 405 8.17 -30.96 9.84
N GLU A 406 7.70 -29.75 9.64
CA GLU A 406 8.12 -28.84 8.58
C GLU A 406 8.46 -27.47 9.17
N THR A 407 9.32 -26.70 8.51
CA THR A 407 9.61 -25.32 8.89
C THR A 407 9.20 -24.38 7.76
N ILE A 408 8.30 -23.45 8.03
CA ILE A 408 7.86 -22.48 7.03
C ILE A 408 8.66 -21.17 7.15
N PRO A 409 9.09 -20.57 6.04
CA PRO A 409 9.74 -19.27 6.05
C PRO A 409 8.72 -18.17 6.36
N VAL A 410 9.11 -17.24 7.23
CA VAL A 410 8.34 -16.04 7.58
C VAL A 410 9.12 -14.80 7.12
N MET A 411 8.42 -13.66 7.01
CA MET A 411 9.05 -12.38 6.68
C MET A 411 10.24 -12.04 7.59
N PHE A 412 11.17 -11.25 7.05
CA PHE A 412 12.39 -10.80 7.72
C PHE A 412 13.33 -11.92 8.19
N GLY A 413 13.28 -13.09 7.54
CA GLY A 413 14.20 -14.20 7.81
C GLY A 413 13.85 -15.02 9.05
N ARG A 414 12.64 -14.81 9.61
CA ARG A 414 12.09 -15.69 10.65
C ARG A 414 11.66 -17.02 10.03
N VAL A 415 11.58 -18.05 10.85
CA VAL A 415 11.02 -19.36 10.50
C VAL A 415 10.01 -19.77 11.57
N LEU A 416 8.94 -20.43 11.16
CA LEU A 416 7.95 -21.01 12.06
C LEU A 416 8.00 -22.53 11.92
N ASP A 417 8.29 -23.22 13.03
CA ASP A 417 8.28 -24.67 13.04
C ASP A 417 6.82 -25.16 13.12
N VAL A 418 6.51 -26.18 12.34
CA VAL A 418 5.21 -26.84 12.27
C VAL A 418 5.43 -28.27 12.78
N PRO A 419 5.01 -28.60 14.01
CA PRO A 419 5.31 -29.89 14.62
C PRO A 419 4.70 -31.06 13.85
N GLU A 420 3.45 -30.91 13.42
CA GLU A 420 2.70 -31.92 12.68
C GLU A 420 2.05 -31.26 11.46
N SER A 421 2.52 -31.61 10.27
CA SER A 421 1.94 -31.21 9.00
C SER A 421 1.72 -32.41 8.08
N CYS A 422 0.71 -32.31 7.21
CA CYS A 422 0.44 -33.27 6.15
C CYS A 422 -0.28 -32.57 4.99
N ASN A 423 0.33 -32.53 3.80
CA ASN A 423 -0.29 -32.07 2.55
C ASN A 423 -1.21 -30.85 2.64
N GLY A 424 -0.74 -29.74 3.22
CA GLY A 424 -1.53 -28.51 3.34
C GLY A 424 -2.42 -28.41 4.58
N VAL A 425 -2.32 -29.39 5.49
CA VAL A 425 -2.92 -29.37 6.83
C VAL A 425 -1.83 -29.27 7.89
N ALA A 426 -2.04 -28.43 8.91
CA ALA A 426 -1.13 -28.30 10.05
C ALA A 426 -1.88 -28.43 11.38
N LYS A 427 -1.21 -28.97 12.40
CA LYS A 427 -1.74 -29.11 13.77
C LYS A 427 -0.82 -28.45 14.78
N PHE A 428 -1.45 -27.71 15.71
CA PHE A 428 -0.78 -26.97 16.77
C PHE A 428 -1.55 -27.04 18.07
N THR A 429 -0.86 -26.74 19.17
CA THR A 429 -1.50 -26.41 20.45
C THR A 429 -1.72 -24.91 20.55
N PHE A 430 -2.74 -24.48 21.31
CA PHE A 430 -2.98 -23.06 21.58
C PHE A 430 -1.75 -22.37 22.17
N GLU A 431 -1.07 -23.02 23.11
CA GLU A 431 0.12 -22.46 23.76
C GLU A 431 1.26 -22.20 22.75
N TYR A 432 1.38 -23.04 21.73
CA TYR A 432 2.38 -22.85 20.69
C TYR A 432 2.11 -21.61 19.85
N LEU A 433 0.87 -21.43 19.37
CA LEU A 433 0.49 -20.33 18.48
C LEU A 433 0.18 -19.02 19.20
N CYS A 434 -0.18 -19.03 20.48
CA CYS A 434 -0.60 -17.82 21.19
C CYS A 434 0.26 -17.51 22.43
N GLY A 435 0.94 -18.51 23.00
CA GLY A 435 1.82 -18.35 24.16
C GLY A 435 3.25 -17.89 23.83
N ARG A 436 3.70 -18.09 22.58
CA ARG A 436 5.02 -17.66 22.11
C ARG A 436 5.01 -16.24 21.53
N THR A 437 6.20 -15.70 21.24
CA THR A 437 6.40 -14.41 20.56
C THR A 437 6.20 -14.53 19.04
N VAL A 438 4.99 -14.95 18.67
CA VAL A 438 4.49 -14.97 17.29
C VAL A 438 3.47 -13.84 17.10
N GLY A 439 3.25 -13.43 15.86
CA GLY A 439 2.30 -12.36 15.51
C GLY A 439 1.78 -12.48 14.08
N ALA A 440 1.18 -11.40 13.57
CA ALA A 440 0.49 -11.38 12.28
C ALA A 440 1.34 -11.93 11.11
N ALA A 441 2.64 -11.63 11.06
CA ALA A 441 3.51 -12.15 10.01
C ALA A 441 3.62 -13.69 10.02
N ASP A 442 3.68 -14.29 11.21
CA ASP A 442 3.75 -15.74 11.35
C ASP A 442 2.40 -16.38 10.98
N TYR A 443 1.28 -15.75 11.34
CA TYR A 443 -0.07 -16.23 11.00
C TYR A 443 -0.40 -16.10 9.51
N ILE A 444 0.00 -15.01 8.86
CA ILE A 444 -0.13 -14.85 7.40
C ILE A 444 0.68 -15.92 6.67
N ALA A 445 1.91 -16.20 7.13
CA ALA A 445 2.72 -17.27 6.56
C ALA A 445 2.01 -18.63 6.73
N LEU A 446 1.50 -18.92 7.93
CA LEU A 446 0.74 -20.14 8.20
C LEU A 446 -0.45 -20.29 7.25
N ALA A 447 -1.26 -19.25 7.12
CA ALA A 447 -2.48 -19.25 6.31
C ALA A 447 -2.20 -19.35 4.80
N LYS A 448 -1.05 -18.84 4.34
CA LYS A 448 -0.60 -18.98 2.94
C LYS A 448 -0.09 -20.40 2.61
N HIS A 449 0.47 -21.11 3.59
CA HIS A 449 1.04 -22.45 3.41
C HIS A 449 0.03 -23.59 3.66
N TYR A 450 -0.96 -23.38 4.53
CA TYR A 450 -1.92 -24.40 4.94
C TYR A 450 -3.36 -23.96 4.70
N HIS A 451 -4.13 -24.76 3.96
CA HIS A 451 -5.55 -24.53 3.74
C HIS A 451 -6.41 -24.98 4.93
N THR A 452 -5.86 -25.81 5.83
CA THR A 452 -6.56 -26.30 7.01
C THR A 452 -5.65 -26.33 8.23
N VAL A 453 -6.15 -25.80 9.35
CA VAL A 453 -5.39 -25.68 10.60
C VAL A 453 -6.17 -26.33 11.73
N PHE A 454 -5.49 -27.16 12.52
CA PHE A 454 -5.99 -27.79 13.74
C PHE A 454 -5.35 -27.11 14.96
N ILE A 455 -6.17 -26.65 15.90
CA ILE A 455 -5.70 -26.02 17.15
C ILE A 455 -6.28 -26.76 18.35
N SER A 456 -5.42 -27.39 19.15
CA SER A 456 -5.84 -28.07 20.38
C SER A 456 -5.76 -27.17 21.61
N ASP A 457 -6.49 -27.56 22.65
CA ASP A 457 -6.37 -27.05 24.02
C ASP A 457 -6.56 -25.53 24.17
N ILE A 458 -7.55 -24.95 23.48
CA ILE A 458 -7.88 -23.53 23.64
C ILE A 458 -8.47 -23.31 25.04
N PRO A 459 -7.80 -22.53 25.92
CA PRO A 459 -8.27 -22.29 27.27
C PRO A 459 -9.41 -21.26 27.28
N LEU A 460 -10.12 -21.20 28.41
CA LEU A 460 -11.01 -20.08 28.71
C LEU A 460 -10.19 -18.79 28.76
N MET A 461 -10.61 -17.75 28.04
CA MET A 461 -9.88 -16.50 27.91
C MET A 461 -10.38 -15.46 28.90
N SER A 462 -9.65 -15.32 30.00
CA SER A 462 -9.84 -14.27 31.01
C SER A 462 -8.89 -13.08 30.78
N MET A 463 -9.07 -12.01 31.57
CA MET A 463 -8.18 -10.83 31.54
C MET A 463 -6.71 -11.16 31.84
N GLU A 464 -6.41 -12.26 32.53
CA GLU A 464 -5.05 -12.68 32.85
C GLU A 464 -4.26 -13.12 31.60
N ILE A 465 -4.95 -13.68 30.60
CA ILE A 465 -4.34 -14.14 29.35
C ILE A 465 -4.71 -13.27 28.15
N ARG A 466 -5.02 -11.98 28.39
CA ARG A 466 -5.44 -11.01 27.38
C ARG A 466 -4.49 -10.93 26.17
N ASP A 467 -3.18 -11.00 26.38
CA ASP A 467 -2.21 -10.97 25.28
C ASP A 467 -2.32 -12.20 24.36
N LYS A 468 -2.56 -13.38 24.94
CA LYS A 468 -2.81 -14.61 24.19
C LYS A 468 -4.14 -14.53 23.45
N ALA A 469 -5.16 -13.98 24.09
CA ALA A 469 -6.48 -13.74 23.48
C ALA A 469 -6.39 -12.80 22.27
N ARG A 470 -5.65 -11.69 22.37
CA ARG A 470 -5.42 -10.77 21.24
C ARG A 470 -4.70 -11.46 20.08
N ARG A 471 -3.66 -12.25 20.38
CA ARG A 471 -2.97 -13.05 19.36
C ARG A 471 -3.89 -14.05 18.68
N PHE A 472 -4.76 -14.71 19.45
CA PHE A 472 -5.73 -15.63 18.91
C PHE A 472 -6.74 -14.94 17.99
N ILE A 473 -7.24 -13.76 18.36
CA ILE A 473 -8.12 -12.95 17.48
C ILE A 473 -7.41 -12.66 16.15
N THR A 474 -6.18 -12.15 16.20
CA THR A 474 -5.38 -11.91 14.98
C THR A 474 -5.19 -13.18 14.16
N LEU A 475 -4.92 -14.34 14.79
CA LEU A 475 -4.80 -15.61 14.09
C LEU A 475 -6.11 -15.99 13.37
N ILE A 476 -7.26 -15.87 14.05
CA ILE A 476 -8.57 -16.16 13.46
C ILE A 476 -8.85 -15.23 12.28
N ASP A 477 -8.56 -13.94 12.42
CA ASP A 477 -8.73 -12.96 11.35
C ASP A 477 -7.89 -13.34 10.12
N GLU A 478 -6.61 -13.66 10.29
CA GLU A 478 -5.74 -14.05 9.18
C GLU A 478 -6.16 -15.38 8.53
N LEU A 479 -6.59 -16.38 9.32
CA LEU A 479 -7.13 -17.63 8.78
C LEU A 479 -8.41 -17.38 7.99
N TYR A 480 -9.29 -16.51 8.48
CA TYR A 480 -10.53 -16.15 7.82
C TYR A 480 -10.28 -15.43 6.49
N ASN A 481 -9.36 -14.46 6.48
CA ASN A 481 -8.98 -13.69 5.29
C ASN A 481 -8.40 -14.56 4.17
N HIS A 482 -7.66 -15.61 4.54
CA HIS A 482 -7.10 -16.58 3.62
C HIS A 482 -8.03 -17.76 3.31
N HIS A 483 -9.28 -17.73 3.81
CA HIS A 483 -10.28 -18.79 3.65
C HIS A 483 -9.81 -20.17 4.15
N CYS A 484 -8.97 -20.19 5.17
CA CYS A 484 -8.50 -21.41 5.81
C CYS A 484 -9.62 -22.05 6.63
N CYS A 485 -9.72 -23.39 6.56
CA CYS A 485 -10.61 -24.14 7.44
C CYS A 485 -9.94 -24.34 8.81
N LEU A 486 -10.64 -24.01 9.88
CA LEU A 486 -10.16 -24.19 11.25
C LEU A 486 -10.93 -25.31 11.94
N PHE A 487 -10.20 -26.27 12.51
CA PHE A 487 -10.71 -27.23 13.49
C PHE A 487 -10.09 -26.91 14.84
N CYS A 488 -10.90 -26.84 15.90
CA CYS A 488 -10.34 -26.55 17.22
C CYS A 488 -11.04 -27.25 18.37
N SER A 489 -10.28 -27.53 19.43
CA SER A 489 -10.81 -27.99 20.71
C SER A 489 -10.67 -26.91 21.77
N ALA A 490 -11.74 -26.63 22.51
CA ALA A 490 -11.78 -25.52 23.46
C ALA A 490 -12.44 -25.89 24.80
N ALA A 491 -12.05 -25.16 25.85
CA ALA A 491 -12.53 -25.36 27.22
C ALA A 491 -14.02 -25.08 27.41
N SER A 492 -14.60 -24.18 26.59
CA SER A 492 -15.98 -23.72 26.71
C SER A 492 -16.64 -23.57 25.34
N SER A 493 -17.95 -23.25 25.36
CA SER A 493 -18.71 -22.86 24.18
C SER A 493 -18.08 -21.63 23.49
N ILE A 494 -18.44 -21.40 22.21
CA ILE A 494 -17.96 -20.22 21.45
C ILE A 494 -18.39 -18.91 22.11
N ASP A 495 -19.63 -18.85 22.63
CA ASP A 495 -20.17 -17.62 23.23
C ASP A 495 -19.54 -17.31 24.60
N ASP A 496 -19.08 -18.33 25.33
CA ASP A 496 -18.47 -18.19 26.65
C ASP A 496 -16.94 -18.22 26.65
N LEU A 497 -16.30 -18.36 25.48
CA LEU A 497 -14.85 -18.52 25.36
C LEU A 497 -14.07 -17.32 25.90
N PHE A 498 -14.65 -16.13 25.77
CA PHE A 498 -14.07 -14.88 26.28
C PHE A 498 -14.91 -14.33 27.43
N GLN A 499 -14.35 -14.30 28.64
CA GLN A 499 -15.01 -13.74 29.82
C GLN A 499 -14.35 -12.39 30.21
N GLY A 500 -15.10 -11.30 30.05
CA GLY A 500 -14.72 -9.97 30.57
C GLY A 500 -15.24 -9.72 31.98
N THR A 501 -14.64 -8.76 32.71
CA THR A 501 -15.17 -8.26 33.99
C THR A 501 -15.99 -6.97 33.81
N GLU A 502 -16.82 -6.60 34.79
CA GLU A 502 -17.66 -5.39 34.76
C GLU A 502 -16.87 -4.06 34.70
N GLU A 503 -15.57 -4.06 35.03
CA GLU A 503 -14.70 -2.86 34.98
C GLU A 503 -14.10 -2.58 33.59
N GLY A 504 -14.42 -3.40 32.60
CA GLY A 504 -14.00 -3.21 31.22
C GLY A 504 -14.11 -4.50 30.44
N THR A 505 -14.79 -4.46 29.30
CA THR A 505 -14.75 -5.61 28.40
C THR A 505 -13.32 -5.80 27.92
N LEU A 506 -12.84 -7.06 27.89
CA LEU A 506 -11.59 -7.45 27.20
C LEU A 506 -11.53 -6.84 25.77
N PHE A 507 -12.74 -6.55 25.24
CA PHE A 507 -13.15 -5.96 23.96
C PHE A 507 -13.54 -4.47 23.96
N ASP A 508 -12.93 -3.59 24.77
CA ASP A 508 -12.97 -2.15 24.43
C ASP A 508 -12.34 -1.84 23.03
N LEU A 509 -11.86 -2.88 22.34
CA LEU A 509 -11.40 -2.80 20.95
C LEU A 509 -12.49 -3.11 19.89
N GLU A 510 -13.54 -3.88 20.18
CA GLU A 510 -14.53 -4.29 19.16
C GLU A 510 -15.91 -4.61 19.77
N ARG A 511 -16.66 -3.56 20.15
CA ARG A 511 -18.12 -3.66 20.25
C ARG A 511 -18.76 -3.31 18.91
#